data_AF-A0AAV0EPV9-F1
#
_entry.id   AF-A0AAV0EPV9-F1
#
_cell.length_a   1.000
_cell.length_b   1.000
_cell.length_c   1.000
_cell.angle_alpha   90.00
_cell.angle_beta   90.00
_cell.angle_gamma   90.00
#
_symmetry.space_group_name_H-M   'P 1'
#
loop_
_entity.id
_entity.type
_entity.pdbx_description
1 polymer ?
#
loop_
_entity_poly.entity_id
_entity_poly.type
_entity_poly.pdbx_seq_one_letter_code
_entity_poly.pdbx_strand_id
1 'polypeptide(L)'
;MAFASGSQTSSRSKSTGSPSSVARTTLNYDPPFYCWCGLKAPLCVARESGRKFLGCQKWLDGGCKYFVWYDEMKLSTEEQKTIDSPLKTVKFADMNGHLQHIKDTICEVRQESQGSHAEIARVKNLLENHVKEEQLK
;
A
#
# COMPACT_ATOMS: atom_id res chain seq x y z
N MET A 1 -3.25 65.96 -40.22
CA MET A 1 -2.51 64.80 -39.66
C MET A 1 -3.52 63.97 -38.90
N ALA A 2 -3.72 62.72 -39.31
CA ALA A 2 -4.62 61.75 -38.68
C ALA A 2 -3.84 60.93 -37.66
N PHE A 3 -4.42 60.62 -36.48
CA PHE A 3 -4.12 59.41 -35.70
C PHE A 3 -5.32 59.02 -34.82
N ALA A 4 -5.51 57.72 -34.67
CA ALA A 4 -6.70 57.04 -34.17
C ALA A 4 -6.58 56.55 -32.71
N SER A 5 -7.73 56.21 -32.14
CA SER A 5 -8.04 55.08 -31.22
C SER A 5 -7.31 54.89 -29.90
N GLY A 6 -8.08 54.61 -28.84
CA GLY A 6 -7.56 53.89 -27.67
C GLY A 6 -8.44 53.88 -26.42
N SER A 7 -9.66 53.33 -26.49
CA SER A 7 -10.46 53.01 -25.29
C SER A 7 -9.81 51.88 -24.50
N GLN A 8 -9.18 52.19 -23.36
CA GLN A 8 -8.62 51.18 -22.46
C GLN A 8 -9.70 50.68 -21.49
N THR A 9 -10.39 49.60 -21.88
CA THR A 9 -11.20 48.79 -20.96
C THR A 9 -10.25 47.92 -20.13
N SER A 10 -10.05 48.28 -18.87
CA SER A 10 -9.26 47.50 -17.91
C SER A 10 -10.08 46.30 -17.41
N SER A 11 -10.13 45.25 -18.25
CA SER A 11 -10.61 43.93 -17.87
C SER A 11 -9.61 43.30 -16.89
N ARG A 12 -9.77 43.58 -15.60
CA ARG A 12 -9.09 42.82 -14.54
C ARG A 12 -9.73 41.44 -14.47
N SER A 13 -9.17 40.50 -15.22
CA SER A 13 -9.36 39.07 -15.05
C SER A 13 -8.97 38.67 -13.62
N LYS A 14 -9.94 38.67 -12.70
CA LYS A 14 -9.78 38.05 -11.39
C LYS A 14 -9.86 36.54 -11.60
N SER A 15 -8.68 35.95 -11.54
CA SER A 15 -8.41 34.52 -11.50
C SER A 15 -9.42 33.78 -10.62
N THR A 16 -10.01 32.77 -11.25
CA THR A 16 -10.48 31.53 -10.65
C THR A 16 -9.69 31.13 -9.40
N GLY A 17 -10.42 30.83 -8.33
CA GLY A 17 -9.85 30.18 -7.16
C GLY A 17 -10.47 30.69 -5.89
N SER A 18 -11.74 30.34 -5.65
CA SER A 18 -12.24 30.27 -4.29
C SER A 18 -11.38 29.24 -3.55
N PRO A 19 -10.57 29.61 -2.54
CA PRO A 19 -10.08 28.61 -1.64
C PRO A 19 -11.26 28.27 -0.75
N SER A 20 -11.96 27.19 -1.09
CA SER A 20 -12.79 26.48 -0.14
C SER A 20 -12.02 26.41 1.18
N SER A 21 -12.68 26.75 2.28
CA SER A 21 -12.20 26.83 3.66
C SER A 21 -11.74 25.48 4.25
N VAL A 22 -11.22 24.60 3.39
CA VAL A 22 -10.53 23.38 3.74
C VAL A 22 -9.25 23.80 4.44
N ALA A 23 -9.06 23.27 5.65
CA ALA A 23 -7.89 23.47 6.49
C ALA A 23 -6.61 23.50 5.64
N ARG A 24 -5.63 24.32 6.04
CA ARG A 24 -4.29 24.38 5.41
C ARG A 24 -3.59 23.02 5.55
N THR A 25 -3.98 22.07 4.71
CA THR A 25 -3.43 20.73 4.69
C THR A 25 -2.12 20.78 3.93
N THR A 26 -1.00 20.71 4.63
CA THR A 26 0.31 20.69 3.98
C THR A 26 0.70 19.24 3.72
N LEU A 27 0.83 18.86 2.45
CA LEU A 27 1.44 17.59 2.03
C LEU A 27 2.97 17.69 1.87
N ASN A 28 3.53 18.88 2.10
CA ASN A 28 4.96 19.16 2.03
C ASN A 28 5.60 18.93 3.41
N TYR A 29 5.80 17.66 3.76
CA TYR A 29 6.57 17.24 4.92
C TYR A 29 7.29 15.92 4.59
N ASP A 30 8.42 15.70 5.26
CA ASP A 30 9.31 14.54 5.11
C ASP A 30 9.67 13.98 6.50
N PRO A 31 9.67 12.65 6.69
CA PRO A 31 9.27 11.60 5.74
C PRO A 31 7.76 11.62 5.41
N PRO A 32 7.33 11.12 4.24
CA PRO A 32 5.91 11.03 3.91
C PRO A 32 5.22 9.92 4.72
N PHE A 33 4.07 10.26 5.30
CA PHE A 33 3.21 9.31 6.02
C PHE A 33 1.96 9.00 5.21
N TYR A 34 1.52 7.75 5.21
CA TYR A 34 0.38 7.27 4.41
C TYR A 34 -0.72 6.72 5.32
N CYS A 35 -1.97 7.00 4.95
CA CYS A 35 -3.13 6.40 5.61
C CYS A 35 -3.40 4.97 5.06
N TRP A 36 -4.33 4.24 5.67
CA TRP A 36 -4.72 2.89 5.19
C TRP A 36 -5.36 2.85 3.80
N CYS A 37 -5.73 4.00 3.23
CA CYS A 37 -6.15 4.08 1.83
C CYS A 37 -4.96 4.11 0.84
N GLY A 38 -3.71 4.12 1.33
CA GLY A 38 -2.50 4.26 0.49
C GLY A 38 -2.23 5.70 0.02
N LEU A 39 -3.02 6.68 0.48
CA LEU A 39 -2.84 8.10 0.15
C LEU A 39 -1.98 8.81 1.20
N LYS A 40 -1.17 9.78 0.75
CA LYS A 40 -0.36 10.61 1.66
C LYS A 40 -1.28 11.38 2.60
N ALA A 41 -1.04 11.23 3.90
CA ALA A 41 -1.88 11.82 4.94
C ALA A 41 -1.60 13.33 5.06
N PRO A 42 -2.57 14.23 4.84
CA PRO A 42 -2.35 15.66 5.06
C PRO A 42 -1.94 15.98 6.50
N LEU A 43 -0.89 16.81 6.66
CA LEU A 43 -0.54 17.39 7.94
C LEU A 43 -1.50 18.55 8.25
N CYS A 44 -2.28 18.38 9.31
CA CYS A 44 -3.33 19.28 9.77
C CYS A 44 -2.96 19.87 11.15
N VAL A 45 -3.63 20.96 11.52
CA VAL A 45 -3.51 21.58 12.84
C VAL A 45 -4.87 21.53 13.53
N ALA A 46 -4.93 20.95 14.72
CA ALA A 46 -6.14 20.88 15.52
C ALA A 46 -6.53 22.28 16.00
N ARG A 47 -7.81 22.63 15.84
CA ARG A 47 -8.31 23.98 16.15
C ARG A 47 -8.23 24.31 17.65
N GLU A 48 -8.51 23.33 18.50
CA GLU A 48 -8.62 23.53 19.95
C GLU A 48 -7.25 23.54 20.63
N SER A 49 -6.36 22.63 20.25
CA SER A 49 -5.06 22.46 20.90
C SER A 49 -3.91 23.10 20.13
N GLY A 50 -4.10 23.49 18.87
CA GLY A 50 -3.02 23.89 17.98
C GLY A 50 -2.04 22.76 17.64
N ARG A 51 -2.28 21.53 18.11
CA ARG A 51 -1.40 20.38 17.88
C ARG A 51 -1.52 19.90 16.44
N LYS A 52 -0.40 19.44 15.88
CA LYS A 52 -0.34 18.93 14.51
C LYS A 52 -0.73 17.46 14.48
N PHE A 53 -1.54 17.05 13.51
CA PHE A 53 -1.95 15.66 13.32
C PHE A 53 -1.95 15.28 11.84
N LEU A 54 -1.83 13.99 11.57
CA LEU A 54 -1.96 13.41 10.23
C LEU A 54 -3.31 12.71 10.17
N GLY A 55 -4.14 13.08 9.20
CA GLY A 55 -5.48 12.52 9.01
C GLY A 55 -5.65 11.92 7.61
N CYS A 56 -6.63 11.02 7.43
CA CYS A 56 -7.01 10.56 6.10
C CYS A 56 -7.53 11.73 5.24
N GLN A 57 -7.09 11.84 3.98
CA GLN A 57 -7.57 12.89 3.07
C GLN A 57 -9.08 12.77 2.78
N LYS A 58 -9.60 11.54 2.71
CA LYS A 58 -11.01 11.24 2.41
C LYS A 58 -11.91 11.21 3.66
N TRP A 59 -11.50 11.83 4.77
CA TRP A 59 -12.23 11.72 6.04
C TRP A 59 -13.70 12.21 5.94
N LEU A 60 -13.98 13.20 5.08
CA LEU A 60 -15.33 13.72 4.81
C LEU A 60 -16.21 12.73 4.04
N ASP A 61 -15.61 11.95 3.13
CA ASP A 61 -16.30 11.01 2.25
C ASP A 61 -16.37 9.60 2.83
N GLY A 62 -16.19 9.44 4.15
CA GLY A 62 -16.18 8.13 4.82
C GLY A 62 -14.87 7.35 4.67
N GLY A 63 -13.73 8.05 4.51
CA GLY A 63 -12.39 7.45 4.40
C GLY A 63 -11.99 6.58 5.60
N CYS A 64 -10.75 6.05 5.58
CA CYS A 64 -10.32 5.00 6.50
C CYS A 64 -10.16 5.41 7.99
N LYS A 65 -10.59 6.61 8.38
CA LYS A 65 -10.51 7.14 9.77
C LYS A 65 -9.09 7.17 10.36
N TYR A 66 -8.07 7.07 9.51
CA TYR A 66 -6.68 7.20 9.94
C TYR A 66 -6.45 8.56 10.61
N PHE A 67 -5.87 8.52 11.81
CA PHE A 67 -5.55 9.67 12.64
C PHE A 67 -4.33 9.35 13.52
N VAL A 68 -3.33 10.23 13.54
CA VAL A 68 -2.19 10.14 14.46
C VAL A 68 -1.65 11.53 14.77
N TRP A 69 -1.19 11.74 16.00
CA TRP A 69 -0.53 12.99 16.38
C TRP A 69 0.89 13.07 15.79
N TYR A 70 1.25 14.23 15.25
CA TYR A 70 2.50 14.39 14.50
C TYR A 70 3.74 14.40 15.40
N ASP A 71 3.59 14.89 16.64
CA ASP A 71 4.61 14.88 17.69
C ASP A 71 4.94 13.47 18.18
N GLU A 72 3.96 12.59 18.30
CA GLU A 72 4.18 11.18 18.65
C GLU A 72 5.04 10.46 17.60
N MET A 73 4.80 10.75 16.31
CA MET A 73 5.59 10.20 15.20
C MET A 73 7.03 10.74 15.15
N LYS A 74 7.24 12.00 15.56
CA LYS A 74 8.59 12.58 15.60
C LYS A 74 9.46 11.92 16.66
N LEU A 75 8.90 11.66 17.83
CA LEU A 75 9.61 10.97 18.91
C LEU A 75 10.11 9.60 18.44
N SER A 76 9.24 8.82 17.76
CA SER A 76 9.64 7.53 17.19
C SER A 76 10.73 7.61 16.11
N THR A 77 10.79 8.73 15.39
CA THR A 77 11.77 8.94 14.31
C THR A 77 13.10 9.49 14.83
N GLU A 78 13.09 10.32 15.88
CA GLU A 78 14.31 10.84 16.51
C GLU A 78 15.03 9.76 17.32
N GLU A 79 14.30 8.82 17.93
CA GLU A 79 14.87 7.60 18.52
C GLU A 79 15.53 6.68 17.46
N GLN A 80 15.21 6.84 16.18
CA GLN A 80 15.82 6.08 15.08
C GLN A 80 17.08 6.74 14.50
N LYS A 81 17.39 7.99 14.86
CA LYS A 81 18.62 8.67 14.41
C LYS A 81 19.87 8.29 15.20
N THR A 82 19.74 7.62 16.34
CA THR A 82 20.86 7.01 17.08
C THR A 82 21.00 5.51 16.83
N ILE A 83 20.25 4.93 15.89
CA ILE A 83 20.36 3.52 15.50
C ILE A 83 21.05 3.39 14.12
N ASP A 84 22.13 4.14 13.93
CA ASP A 84 23.24 3.56 13.17
C ASP A 84 23.92 2.56 14.12
N SER A 85 23.60 1.27 13.93
CA SER A 85 24.07 0.07 14.67
C SER A 85 23.20 -0.39 15.86
N PRO A 86 22.93 -1.70 16.08
CA PRO A 86 22.84 -2.87 15.22
C PRO A 86 21.46 -3.57 15.42
N LEU A 87 20.34 -2.96 15.00
CA LEU A 87 19.00 -3.59 15.14
C LEU A 87 18.54 -4.38 13.90
N LYS A 88 19.42 -4.56 12.90
CA LYS A 88 19.25 -5.57 11.83
C LYS A 88 19.70 -6.99 12.25
N THR A 89 19.65 -7.30 13.53
CA THR A 89 19.92 -8.65 14.06
C THR A 89 18.76 -9.13 14.94
N VAL A 90 17.52 -8.77 14.60
CA VAL A 90 16.38 -9.65 14.93
C VAL A 90 16.54 -10.89 14.06
N LYS A 91 17.36 -11.83 14.54
CA LYS A 91 17.63 -13.18 14.05
C LYS A 91 17.17 -13.44 12.61
N PHE A 92 17.77 -12.75 11.63
CA PHE A 92 17.54 -13.04 10.21
C PHE A 92 17.83 -14.51 9.88
N ALA A 93 18.69 -15.17 10.68
CA ALA A 93 18.90 -16.61 10.63
C ALA A 93 17.62 -17.43 10.91
N ASP A 94 16.82 -17.07 11.92
CA ASP A 94 15.59 -17.80 12.27
C ASP A 94 14.52 -17.60 11.19
N MET A 95 14.39 -16.38 10.64
CA MET A 95 13.42 -16.09 9.58
C MET A 95 13.81 -16.68 8.22
N ASN A 96 15.10 -16.66 7.87
CA ASN A 96 15.59 -17.36 6.68
C ASN A 96 15.45 -18.88 6.84
N GLY A 97 15.62 -19.41 8.07
CA GLY A 97 15.34 -20.79 8.41
C GLY A 97 13.87 -21.14 8.21
N HIS A 98 12.94 -20.32 8.70
CA HIS A 98 11.51 -20.49 8.46
C HIS A 98 11.16 -20.44 6.97
N LEU A 99 11.75 -19.50 6.22
CA LEU A 99 11.54 -19.40 4.79
C LEU A 99 12.05 -20.64 4.05
N GLN A 100 13.17 -21.22 4.47
CA GLN A 100 13.70 -22.46 3.91
C GLN A 100 12.80 -23.65 4.26
N HIS A 101 12.39 -23.78 5.52
CA HIS A 101 11.47 -24.83 5.94
C HIS A 101 10.14 -24.78 5.15
N ILE A 102 9.57 -23.59 4.97
CA ILE A 102 8.36 -23.40 4.16
C ILE A 102 8.60 -23.86 2.71
N LYS A 103 9.76 -23.54 2.11
CA LYS A 103 10.09 -24.01 0.75
C LYS A 103 10.19 -25.53 0.69
N ASP A 104 10.83 -26.15 1.67
CA ASP A 104 11.02 -27.60 1.72
C ASP A 104 9.67 -28.32 1.87
N THR A 105 8.80 -27.86 2.78
CA THR A 105 7.44 -28.38 2.94
C THR A 105 6.61 -28.24 1.66
N ILE A 106 6.73 -27.12 0.92
CA ILE A 106 6.05 -26.96 -0.38
C ILE A 106 6.56 -27.97 -1.40
N CYS A 107 7.87 -28.25 -1.41
CA CYS A 107 8.46 -29.25 -2.31
C CYS A 107 7.96 -30.66 -1.99
N GLU A 108 7.93 -31.06 -0.72
CA GLU A 108 7.43 -32.37 -0.26
C GLU A 108 5.97 -32.59 -0.67
N VAL A 109 5.10 -31.64 -0.34
CA VAL A 109 3.66 -31.72 -0.69
C VAL A 109 3.45 -31.82 -2.21
N ARG A 110 4.26 -31.09 -3.00
CA ARG A 110 4.19 -31.17 -4.47
C ARG A 110 4.59 -32.55 -4.99
N GLN A 111 5.62 -33.18 -4.42
CA GLN A 111 6.05 -34.51 -4.82
C GLN A 111 5.00 -35.58 -4.48
N GLU A 112 4.42 -35.53 -3.28
CA GLU A 112 3.34 -36.44 -2.88
C GLU A 112 2.11 -36.29 -3.78
N SER A 113 1.75 -35.05 -4.12
CA SER A 113 0.66 -34.76 -5.05
C SER A 113 0.95 -35.30 -6.46
N GLN A 114 2.17 -35.13 -6.97
CA GLN A 114 2.59 -35.66 -8.28
C GLN A 114 2.62 -37.19 -8.30
N GLY A 115 3.11 -37.83 -7.24
CA GLY A 115 3.11 -39.29 -7.10
C GLY A 115 1.69 -39.85 -7.10
N SER A 116 0.79 -39.23 -6.33
CA SER A 116 -0.64 -39.59 -6.31
C SER A 116 -1.28 -39.42 -7.68
N HIS A 117 -0.96 -38.32 -8.40
CA HIS A 117 -1.49 -38.07 -9.73
C HIS A 117 -1.00 -39.10 -10.77
N ALA A 118 0.26 -39.54 -10.68
CA ALA A 118 0.80 -40.57 -11.54
C ALA A 118 0.13 -41.93 -11.31
N GLU A 119 -0.15 -42.28 -10.05
CA GLU A 119 -0.83 -43.53 -9.71
C GLU A 119 -2.30 -43.53 -10.17
N ILE A 120 -3.01 -42.41 -9.97
CA ILE A 120 -4.37 -42.23 -10.51
C ILE A 120 -4.37 -42.42 -12.03
N ALA A 121 -3.38 -41.85 -12.74
CA ALA A 121 -3.27 -42.00 -14.19
C ALA A 121 -3.01 -43.46 -14.62
N ARG A 122 -2.23 -44.24 -13.86
CA ARG A 122 -2.01 -45.67 -14.14
C ARG A 122 -3.29 -46.49 -13.96
N VAL A 123 -3.98 -46.31 -12.82
CA VAL A 123 -5.24 -47.02 -12.54
C VAL A 123 -6.27 -46.69 -13.61
N LYS A 124 -6.35 -45.42 -14.02
CA LYS A 124 -7.25 -44.99 -15.11
C LYS A 124 -6.94 -45.73 -16.43
N ASN A 125 -5.68 -45.84 -16.83
CA ASN A 125 -5.30 -46.57 -18.04
C ASN A 125 -5.62 -48.07 -17.97
N LEU A 126 -5.38 -48.71 -16.81
CA LEU A 126 -5.73 -50.11 -16.61
C LEU A 126 -7.24 -50.34 -16.74
N LEU A 127 -8.05 -49.46 -16.15
CA LEU A 127 -9.50 -49.51 -16.25
C LEU A 127 -9.98 -49.33 -17.69
N GLU A 128 -9.41 -48.34 -18.41
CA GLU A 128 -9.73 -48.11 -19.83
C GLU A 128 -9.39 -49.32 -20.72
N ASN A 129 -8.29 -50.01 -20.43
CA ASN A 129 -7.93 -51.22 -21.16
C ASN A 129 -8.87 -52.39 -20.85
N HIS A 130 -9.20 -52.61 -19.58
CA HIS A 130 -10.15 -53.67 -19.19
C HIS A 130 -11.52 -53.47 -19.84
N VAL A 131 -12.02 -52.22 -19.85
CA VAL A 131 -13.29 -51.88 -20.52
C VAL A 131 -13.23 -52.17 -22.02
N LYS A 132 -12.10 -51.89 -22.69
CA LYS A 132 -11.93 -52.20 -24.13
C LYS A 132 -11.91 -53.71 -24.39
N GLU A 133 -11.28 -54.49 -23.53
CA GLU A 133 -11.21 -55.96 -23.66
C GLU A 133 -12.58 -56.63 -23.44
N GLU A 134 -13.41 -56.09 -22.54
CA GLU A 134 -14.78 -56.59 -22.34
C GLU A 134 -15.72 -56.29 -23.51
N GLN A 135 -15.53 -55.18 -24.22
CA GLN A 135 -16.35 -54.81 -25.39
C GLN A 135 -15.99 -55.58 -26.67
N LEU A 136 -14.89 -56.34 -26.66
CA LEU A 136 -14.41 -57.12 -27.81
C LEU A 136 -14.80 -58.60 -27.75
N LYS A 137 -15.42 -59.05 -26.65
CA LYS A 137 -15.96 -60.40 -26.44
C LYS A 137 -17.45 -60.44 -26.74
#